data_AF-A0A9W9D8J6-F1
#
_entry.id   AF-A0A9W9D8J6-F1
#
_cell.length_a   1.000
_cell.length_b   1.000
_cell.length_c   1.000
_cell.angle_alpha   90.00
_cell.angle_beta   90.00
_cell.angle_gamma   90.00
#
_symmetry.space_group_name_H-M   'P 1'
#
loop_
_entity.id
_entity.type
_entity.pdbx_description
1 polymer ?
#
loop_
_entity_poly.entity_id
_entity_poly.type
_entity_poly.pdbx_seq_one_letter_code
_entity_poly.pdbx_strand_id
1 'polypeptide(L)'
;MFFANYVCNFSQTWDILLKYTTSVGVPEHLALSLDAVSLAFLAHNTGSSQARDLSRKNYVAALRTINTELQDAESARKTSTFEGALLLDLYEKMTKSLPEDAAPRHAHVEGALALAKLRGLDSFQEGPELRSLLGLSLNATICCLTTRTKVSEPIRAIREHLAQSVNTECMNWKLSNVLMDVRPTLLLFGRTREL
;
A
#
# COMPACT_ATOMS: atom_id res chain seq x y z
N MET A 1 8.86 -13.87 11.61
CA MET A 1 7.54 -14.30 11.08
C MET A 1 7.08 -13.39 9.94
N PHE A 2 6.77 -12.10 10.17
CA PHE A 2 6.29 -11.21 9.11
C PHE A 2 7.26 -11.05 7.92
N PHE A 3 8.52 -10.68 8.19
CA PHE A 3 9.53 -10.55 7.12
C PHE A 3 9.74 -11.86 6.35
N ALA A 4 9.99 -12.97 7.04
CA ALA A 4 10.23 -14.26 6.41
C ALA A 4 9.02 -14.80 5.61
N ASN A 5 7.80 -14.66 6.13
CA ASN A 5 6.62 -15.31 5.54
C ASN A 5 5.83 -14.40 4.60
N TYR A 6 5.78 -13.10 4.87
CA TYR A 6 5.00 -12.16 4.05
C TYR A 6 5.89 -11.40 3.07
N VAL A 7 6.95 -10.74 3.56
CA VAL A 7 7.82 -9.89 2.73
C VAL A 7 8.67 -10.73 1.77
N CYS A 8 9.34 -11.78 2.25
CA CYS A 8 10.23 -12.59 1.41
C CYS A 8 9.49 -13.62 0.55
N ASN A 9 8.39 -14.21 1.07
CA ASN A 9 7.75 -15.37 0.43
C ASN A 9 6.43 -15.04 -0.29
N PHE A 10 5.59 -14.15 0.25
CA PHE A 10 4.25 -13.92 -0.28
C PHE A 10 4.16 -12.69 -1.20
N SER A 11 4.90 -11.63 -0.90
CA SER A 11 4.75 -10.35 -1.58
C SER A 11 6.09 -9.62 -1.72
N GLN A 12 6.72 -9.80 -2.89
CA GLN A 12 7.99 -9.14 -3.23
C GLN A 12 7.87 -7.61 -3.40
N THR A 13 6.67 -7.02 -3.28
CA THR A 13 6.47 -5.57 -3.36
C THR A 13 6.94 -4.82 -2.10
N TRP A 14 7.23 -5.56 -1.03
CA TRP A 14 7.62 -5.02 0.29
C TRP A 14 9.10 -5.21 0.61
N ASP A 15 9.90 -5.68 -0.34
CA ASP A 15 11.31 -5.95 -0.10
C ASP A 15 12.14 -4.69 0.16
N ILE A 16 11.60 -3.52 -0.17
CA ILE A 16 12.11 -2.21 0.28
C ILE A 16 12.28 -2.15 1.81
N LEU A 17 11.45 -2.88 2.56
CA LEU A 17 11.49 -2.89 4.02
C LEU A 17 12.67 -3.69 4.57
N LEU A 18 13.33 -4.52 3.76
CA LEU A 18 14.46 -5.34 4.20
C LEU A 18 15.62 -4.49 4.70
N LYS A 19 15.82 -3.28 4.16
CA LYS A 19 16.84 -2.35 4.63
C LYS A 19 16.67 -1.97 6.11
N TYR A 20 15.44 -2.02 6.63
CA TYR A 20 15.14 -1.68 8.02
C TYR A 20 15.37 -2.84 9.01
N THR A 21 15.68 -4.04 8.52
CA THR A 21 15.99 -5.18 9.40
C THR A 21 17.37 -5.08 10.05
N THR A 22 18.27 -4.31 9.43
CA THR A 22 19.67 -4.14 9.86
C THR A 22 20.04 -2.68 10.14
N SER A 23 19.12 -1.74 9.92
CA SER A 23 19.40 -0.31 10.07
C SER A 23 19.32 0.15 11.52
N VAL A 24 20.30 0.96 11.95
CA VAL A 24 20.22 1.74 13.19
C VAL A 24 19.49 3.05 12.89
N GLY A 25 18.44 3.37 13.65
CA GLY A 25 17.72 4.64 13.51
C GLY A 25 16.55 4.62 12.51
N VAL A 26 15.72 3.57 12.54
CA VAL A 26 14.46 3.53 11.79
C VAL A 26 13.55 4.68 12.25
N PRO A 27 13.00 5.50 11.33
CA PRO A 27 12.07 6.58 11.70
C PRO A 27 10.88 6.04 12.50
N GLU A 28 10.46 6.79 13.52
CA GLU A 28 9.48 6.31 14.50
C GLU A 28 8.15 5.89 13.86
N HIS A 29 7.59 6.69 12.95
CA HIS A 29 6.35 6.35 12.25
C HIS A 29 6.45 5.03 11.49
N LEU A 30 7.63 4.75 10.93
CA LEU A 30 7.88 3.54 10.17
C LEU A 30 8.06 2.32 11.07
N ALA A 31 8.79 2.47 12.18
CA ALA A 31 8.94 1.42 13.19
C ALA A 31 7.57 1.02 13.78
N LEU A 32 6.76 2.00 14.17
CA LEU A 32 5.40 1.76 14.68
C LEU A 32 4.51 1.09 13.62
N SER A 33 4.63 1.48 12.35
CA SER A 33 3.88 0.85 11.25
C SER A 33 4.30 -0.61 11.02
N LEU A 34 5.60 -0.90 11.08
CA LEU A 34 6.15 -2.27 10.99
C LEU A 34 5.66 -3.15 12.13
N ASP A 35 5.69 -2.65 13.36
CA ASP A 35 5.18 -3.36 14.54
C ASP A 35 3.69 -3.63 14.41
N ALA A 36 2.91 -2.64 13.98
CA ALA A 36 1.48 -2.78 13.76
C ALA A 36 1.17 -3.92 12.76
N VAL A 37 1.79 -3.90 11.58
CA VAL A 37 1.55 -4.93 10.55
C VAL A 37 2.06 -6.30 11.02
N SER A 38 3.22 -6.36 11.65
CA SER A 38 3.80 -7.61 12.14
C SER A 38 2.92 -8.28 13.20
N LEU A 39 2.38 -7.49 14.13
CA LEU A 39 1.47 -7.96 15.17
C LEU A 39 0.09 -8.31 14.60
N ALA A 40 -0.40 -7.57 13.61
CA ALA A 40 -1.64 -7.92 12.90
C ALA A 40 -1.51 -9.28 12.18
N PHE A 41 -0.39 -9.49 11.49
CA PHE A 41 -0.07 -10.77 10.85
C PHE A 41 0.05 -11.91 11.88
N LEU A 42 0.72 -11.67 13.01
CA LEU A 42 0.80 -12.66 14.09
C LEU A 42 -0.59 -12.99 14.66
N ALA A 43 -1.41 -11.99 14.94
CA ALA A 43 -2.77 -12.17 15.43
C ALA A 43 -3.65 -12.94 14.45
N HIS A 44 -3.49 -12.70 13.14
CA HIS A 44 -4.18 -13.45 12.09
C HIS A 44 -3.82 -14.93 12.12
N ASN A 45 -2.52 -15.26 12.22
CA ASN A 45 -2.04 -16.64 12.19
C ASN A 45 -2.29 -17.42 13.49
N THR A 46 -2.33 -16.74 14.63
CA THR A 46 -2.41 -17.39 15.95
C THR A 46 -3.77 -17.23 16.64
N GLY A 47 -4.62 -16.34 16.14
CA GLY A 47 -5.87 -15.94 16.82
C GLY A 47 -5.67 -15.02 18.03
N SER A 48 -4.43 -14.69 18.42
CA SER A 48 -4.12 -13.95 19.66
C SER A 48 -4.80 -12.58 19.76
N SER A 49 -5.64 -12.40 20.78
CA SER A 49 -6.28 -11.12 21.11
C SER A 49 -5.27 -10.07 21.59
N GLN A 50 -4.29 -10.47 22.40
CA GLN A 50 -3.25 -9.56 22.88
C GLN A 50 -2.42 -8.99 21.72
N ALA A 51 -2.05 -9.84 20.74
CA ALA A 51 -1.34 -9.37 19.55
C ALA A 51 -2.20 -8.40 18.73
N ARG A 52 -3.52 -8.66 18.64
CA ARG A 52 -4.47 -7.77 17.96
C ARG A 52 -4.60 -6.41 18.65
N ASP A 53 -4.66 -6.38 19.98
CA ASP A 53 -4.77 -5.14 20.74
C ASP A 53 -3.48 -4.31 20.66
N LEU A 54 -2.32 -4.97 20.73
CA LEU A 54 -1.03 -4.30 20.58
C LEU A 54 -0.81 -3.81 19.15
N SER A 55 -1.28 -4.54 18.14
CA SER A 55 -1.21 -4.10 16.75
C SER A 55 -2.02 -2.82 16.54
N ARG A 56 -3.22 -2.73 17.12
CA ARG A 56 -4.08 -1.53 17.06
C ARG A 56 -3.43 -0.34 17.74
N LYS A 57 -2.80 -0.53 18.91
CA LYS A 57 -2.08 0.54 19.62
C LYS A 57 -0.95 1.12 18.77
N ASN A 58 -0.14 0.25 18.16
CA ASN A 58 0.96 0.67 17.28
C ASN A 58 0.45 1.36 16.02
N TYR A 59 -0.63 0.87 15.41
CA TYR A 59 -1.25 1.52 14.25
C TYR A 59 -1.74 2.94 14.58
N VAL A 60 -2.41 3.15 15.71
CA VAL A 60 -2.86 4.49 16.14
C VAL A 60 -1.68 5.41 16.45
N ALA A 61 -0.61 4.90 17.05
CA ALA A 61 0.61 5.67 17.28
C ALA A 61 1.28 6.04 15.94
N ALA A 62 1.42 5.09 15.02
CA ALA A 62 1.96 5.30 13.68
C ALA A 62 1.19 6.38 12.91
N LEU A 63 -0.15 6.36 12.96
CA LEU A 63 -1.00 7.40 12.36
C LEU A 63 -0.68 8.80 12.89
N ARG A 64 -0.48 8.94 14.20
CA ARG A 64 -0.16 10.25 14.81
C ARG A 64 1.22 10.73 14.39
N THR A 65 2.21 9.84 14.41
CA THR A 65 3.59 10.20 14.07
C THR A 65 3.71 10.51 12.58
N ILE A 66 3.11 9.71 11.68
CA ILE A 66 3.13 10.03 10.24
C ILE A 66 2.42 11.35 9.95
N ASN A 67 1.29 11.64 10.61
CA ASN A 67 0.59 12.91 10.43
C ASN A 67 1.44 14.11 10.86
N THR A 68 2.34 13.92 11.82
CA THR A 68 3.32 14.93 12.23
C THR A 68 4.38 15.13 11.15
N GLU A 69 4.93 14.05 10.58
CA GLU A 69 5.86 14.11 9.44
C GLU A 69 5.24 14.80 8.22
N LEU A 70 3.93 14.63 7.99
CA LEU A 70 3.20 15.27 6.90
C LEU A 70 3.02 16.79 7.07
N GLN A 71 3.24 17.35 8.26
CA GLN A 71 3.18 18.81 8.47
C GLN A 71 4.41 19.54 7.93
N ASP A 72 5.51 18.83 7.70
CA ASP A 72 6.75 19.38 7.16
C ASP A 72 6.98 18.89 5.73
N ALA A 73 7.23 19.81 4.80
CA ALA A 73 7.31 19.48 3.37
C ALA A 73 8.51 18.58 3.03
N GLU A 74 9.63 18.73 3.75
CA GLU A 74 10.84 17.94 3.52
C GLU A 74 10.65 16.53 4.09
N SER A 75 10.09 16.41 5.30
CA SER A 75 9.70 15.12 5.88
C SER A 75 8.65 14.39 5.06
N ALA A 76 7.64 15.10 4.53
CA ALA A 76 6.61 14.50 3.67
C ALA A 76 7.20 13.88 2.40
N ARG A 77 8.29 14.43 1.85
CA ARG A 77 8.96 13.91 0.66
C ARG A 77 9.87 12.70 0.91
N LYS A 78 10.17 12.36 2.17
CA LYS A 78 11.07 11.25 2.48
C LYS A 78 10.49 9.91 2.04
N THR A 79 11.37 9.01 1.57
CA THR A 79 11.04 7.62 1.25
C THR A 79 10.33 6.92 2.42
N SER A 80 10.77 7.15 3.65
CA SER A 80 10.18 6.55 4.85
C SER A 80 8.73 6.98 5.10
N THR A 81 8.35 8.20 4.71
CA THR A 81 6.96 8.69 4.85
C THR A 81 6.06 7.98 3.83
N PHE A 82 6.53 7.85 2.60
CA PHE A 82 5.85 7.04 1.58
C PHE A 82 5.67 5.57 2.03
N GLU A 83 6.74 4.93 2.50
CA GLU A 83 6.69 3.54 2.99
C GLU A 83 5.77 3.38 4.21
N GLY A 84 5.75 4.36 5.11
CA GLY A 84 4.83 4.40 6.25
C GLY A 84 3.37 4.39 5.80
N ALA A 85 3.01 5.22 4.82
CA ALA A 85 1.66 5.24 4.25
C ALA A 85 1.27 3.89 3.61
N LEU A 86 2.21 3.24 2.92
CA LEU A 86 1.99 1.90 2.38
C LEU A 86 1.73 0.87 3.50
N LEU A 87 2.52 0.89 4.58
CA LEU A 87 2.33 -0.02 5.70
C LEU A 87 1.01 0.20 6.44
N LEU A 88 0.53 1.44 6.55
CA LEU A 88 -0.79 1.74 7.12
C LEU A 88 -1.92 1.16 6.25
N ASP A 89 -1.84 1.30 4.93
CA ASP A 89 -2.75 0.64 3.99
C ASP A 89 -2.71 -0.89 4.13
N LEU A 90 -1.52 -1.49 4.28
CA LEU A 90 -1.38 -2.92 4.51
C LEU A 90 -2.03 -3.38 5.82
N TYR A 91 -1.85 -2.62 6.90
CA TYR A 91 -2.45 -2.92 8.20
C TYR A 91 -3.98 -2.99 8.11
N GLU A 92 -4.60 -2.01 7.44
CA GLU A 92 -6.05 -1.96 7.29
C GLU A 92 -6.60 -3.17 6.53
N LYS A 93 -5.92 -3.55 5.43
CA LYS A 93 -6.26 -4.75 4.66
C LYS A 93 -6.14 -6.03 5.47
N MET A 94 -5.10 -6.15 6.30
CA MET A 94 -4.89 -7.34 7.13
C MET A 94 -5.94 -7.47 8.23
N THR A 95 -6.38 -6.35 8.79
CA THR A 95 -7.25 -6.35 9.97
C THR A 95 -8.75 -6.28 9.64
N LYS A 96 -9.13 -6.12 8.36
CA LYS A 96 -10.54 -6.05 7.88
C LYS A 96 -11.40 -5.07 8.69
N SER A 97 -10.78 -4.02 9.23
CA SER A 97 -11.28 -3.34 10.45
C SER A 97 -12.36 -2.28 10.25
N LEU A 98 -12.86 -2.02 9.04
CA LEU A 98 -13.89 -1.00 8.86
C LEU A 98 -15.20 -1.65 8.39
N PRO A 99 -16.31 -1.47 9.13
CA PRO A 99 -17.65 -1.68 8.60
C PRO A 99 -17.77 -0.98 7.24
N GLU A 100 -18.65 -1.48 6.39
CA GLU A 100 -18.85 -0.97 5.03
C GLU A 100 -19.02 0.55 4.93
N ASP A 101 -19.42 1.21 6.02
CA ASP A 101 -19.78 2.62 6.13
C ASP A 101 -18.75 3.52 6.85
N ALA A 102 -17.60 2.99 7.32
CA ALA A 102 -16.65 3.78 8.11
C ALA A 102 -15.45 4.29 7.29
N ALA A 103 -15.41 5.60 7.03
CA ALA A 103 -14.34 6.36 6.36
C ALA A 103 -14.05 5.93 4.89
N PRO A 104 -13.34 6.72 4.07
CA PRO A 104 -13.02 6.30 2.71
C PRO A 104 -12.15 5.05 2.79
N ARG A 105 -12.66 3.89 2.33
CA ARG A 105 -12.00 2.56 2.37
C ARG A 105 -10.58 2.51 1.77
N HIS A 106 -10.11 3.62 1.19
CA HIS A 106 -8.90 3.74 0.40
C HIS A 106 -8.08 5.01 0.73
N ALA A 107 -8.31 5.64 1.90
CA ALA A 107 -7.65 6.90 2.26
C ALA A 107 -6.11 6.82 2.23
N HIS A 108 -5.51 5.74 2.71
CA HIS A 108 -4.04 5.58 2.64
C HIS A 108 -3.52 5.24 1.25
N VAL A 109 -4.35 4.65 0.39
CA VAL A 109 -3.99 4.47 -1.03
C VAL A 109 -3.90 5.83 -1.71
N GLU A 110 -4.91 6.70 -1.51
CA GLU A 110 -4.90 8.07 -2.01
C GLU A 110 -3.76 8.90 -1.41
N GLY A 111 -3.51 8.74 -0.09
CA GLY A 111 -2.37 9.35 0.59
C GLY A 111 -1.03 8.93 0.00
N ALA A 112 -0.83 7.63 -0.26
CA ALA A 112 0.39 7.11 -0.88
C ALA A 112 0.56 7.60 -2.34
N LEU A 113 -0.52 7.69 -3.12
CA LEU A 113 -0.49 8.30 -4.46
C LEU A 113 -0.08 9.78 -4.40
N ALA A 114 -0.63 10.53 -3.44
CA ALA A 114 -0.28 11.94 -3.22
C ALA A 114 1.19 12.09 -2.83
N LEU A 115 1.72 11.22 -1.95
CA LEU A 115 3.12 11.21 -1.55
C LEU A 115 4.06 10.84 -2.71
N ALA A 116 3.70 9.85 -3.53
CA ALA A 116 4.47 9.50 -4.72
C ALA A 116 4.56 10.69 -5.69
N LYS A 117 3.44 11.39 -5.90
CA LYS A 117 3.40 12.61 -6.71
C LYS A 117 4.23 13.74 -6.10
N LEU A 118 4.11 13.96 -4.79
CA LEU A 118 4.84 15.02 -4.07
C LEU A 118 6.36 14.82 -4.10
N ARG A 119 6.80 13.57 -3.95
CA ARG A 119 8.21 13.16 -4.02
C ARG A 119 8.76 13.24 -5.45
N GLY A 120 7.89 13.06 -6.45
CA GLY A 120 8.25 13.05 -7.87
C GLY A 120 8.66 11.65 -8.33
N LEU A 121 8.07 11.18 -9.43
CA LEU A 121 8.28 9.81 -9.92
C LEU A 121 9.72 9.53 -10.32
N ASP A 122 10.43 10.52 -10.87
CA ASP A 122 11.84 10.37 -11.28
C ASP A 122 12.80 10.09 -10.12
N SER A 123 12.36 10.29 -8.87
CA SER A 123 13.13 9.97 -7.67
C SER A 123 13.08 8.48 -7.28
N PHE A 124 12.22 7.68 -7.93
CA PHE A 124 12.11 6.24 -7.70
C PHE A 124 12.97 5.51 -8.73
N GLN A 125 14.22 5.21 -8.38
CA GLN A 125 15.20 4.65 -9.33
C GLN A 125 15.67 3.25 -8.96
N GLU A 126 15.51 2.85 -7.70
CA GLU A 126 15.98 1.57 -7.23
C GLU A 126 14.94 0.47 -7.42
N GLY A 127 15.40 -0.76 -7.66
CA GLY A 127 14.53 -1.92 -7.86
C GLY A 127 13.43 -2.08 -6.79
N PRO A 128 13.75 -2.00 -5.47
CA PRO A 128 12.75 -2.09 -4.41
C PRO A 128 11.72 -0.95 -4.45
N GLU A 129 12.17 0.28 -4.72
CA GLU A 129 11.29 1.45 -4.82
C GLU A 129 10.33 1.35 -6.00
N LEU A 130 10.82 0.90 -7.16
CA LEU A 130 10.01 0.64 -8.35
C LEU A 130 8.97 -0.48 -8.09
N ARG A 131 9.34 -1.52 -7.33
CA ARG A 131 8.40 -2.57 -6.93
C ARG A 131 7.32 -2.07 -5.98
N SER A 132 7.64 -1.18 -5.05
CA SER A 132 6.65 -0.55 -4.18
C SER A 132 5.70 0.37 -4.97
N LEU A 133 6.21 1.13 -5.96
CA LEU A 133 5.35 1.88 -6.89
C LEU A 133 4.44 0.98 -7.72
N LEU A 134 4.96 -0.15 -8.23
CA LEU A 134 4.15 -1.12 -8.97
C LEU A 134 3.05 -1.71 -8.07
N GLY A 135 3.37 -2.05 -6.82
CA GLY A 135 2.42 -2.52 -5.83
C GLY A 135 1.33 -1.49 -5.52
N LEU A 136 1.71 -0.22 -5.33
CA LEU A 136 0.77 0.88 -5.14
C LEU A 136 -0.14 1.06 -6.36
N SER A 137 0.42 1.06 -7.57
CA SER A 137 -0.35 1.21 -8.80
C SER A 137 -1.39 0.10 -8.96
N LEU A 138 -0.99 -1.17 -8.78
CA LEU A 138 -1.92 -2.30 -8.83
C LEU A 138 -3.03 -2.17 -7.78
N ASN A 139 -2.65 -1.82 -6.54
CA ASN A 139 -3.59 -1.65 -5.45
C ASN A 139 -4.61 -0.52 -5.74
N ALA A 140 -4.15 0.62 -6.22
CA ALA A 140 -5.00 1.75 -6.57
C ALA A 140 -5.96 1.40 -7.73
N THR A 141 -5.50 0.65 -8.72
CA THR A 141 -6.37 0.14 -9.79
C THR A 141 -7.45 -0.79 -9.23
N ILE A 142 -7.10 -1.71 -8.33
CA ILE A 142 -8.09 -2.58 -7.65
C ILE A 142 -9.11 -1.72 -6.89
N CYS A 143 -8.67 -0.67 -6.18
CA CYS A 143 -9.57 0.25 -5.47
C CYS A 143 -10.52 0.98 -6.44
N CYS A 144 -10.05 1.38 -7.62
CA CYS A 144 -10.92 1.96 -8.65
C CYS A 144 -11.99 0.95 -9.11
N LEU A 145 -11.60 -0.30 -9.32
CA LEU A 145 -12.51 -1.36 -9.75
C LEU A 145 -13.56 -1.70 -8.70
N THR A 146 -13.17 -1.86 -7.44
CA THR A 146 -14.10 -2.18 -6.35
C THR A 146 -15.07 -1.03 -6.06
N THR A 147 -14.63 0.22 -6.28
CA THR A 147 -15.48 1.42 -6.15
C THR A 147 -16.21 1.80 -7.44
N ARG A 148 -15.98 1.07 -8.55
CA ARG A 148 -16.53 1.36 -9.89
C ARG A 148 -16.21 2.76 -10.40
N THR A 149 -15.05 3.29 -10.03
CA THR A 149 -14.55 4.59 -10.48
C THR A 149 -13.55 4.40 -11.63
N LYS A 150 -13.29 5.48 -12.37
CA LYS A 150 -12.28 5.46 -13.43
C LYS A 150 -10.89 5.54 -12.81
N VAL A 151 -9.94 4.83 -13.42
CA VAL A 151 -8.52 4.98 -13.06
C VAL A 151 -8.08 6.44 -13.24
N SER A 152 -7.55 7.02 -12.17
CA SER A 152 -7.12 8.41 -12.10
C SER A 152 -5.76 8.65 -12.77
N GLU A 153 -5.48 9.92 -13.08
CA GLU A 153 -4.24 10.33 -13.73
C GLU A 153 -2.97 9.99 -12.92
N PRO A 154 -2.92 10.14 -11.58
CA PRO A 154 -1.76 9.72 -10.79
C PRO A 154 -1.39 8.23 -11.00
N ILE A 155 -2.39 7.36 -11.12
CA ILE A 155 -2.16 5.93 -11.35
C ILE A 155 -1.57 5.73 -12.75
N ARG A 156 -2.08 6.42 -13.78
CA ARG A 156 -1.56 6.37 -15.15
C ARG A 156 -0.13 6.89 -15.25
N ALA A 157 0.18 8.01 -14.61
CA ALA A 157 1.53 8.56 -14.58
C ALA A 157 2.54 7.57 -13.95
N ILE A 158 2.17 6.90 -12.86
CA ILE A 158 3.00 5.82 -12.26
C ILE A 158 3.20 4.69 -13.27
N ARG A 159 2.15 4.26 -13.98
CA ARG A 159 2.25 3.19 -14.99
C ARG A 159 3.20 3.56 -16.12
N GLU A 160 3.11 4.78 -16.65
CA GLU A 160 3.98 5.27 -17.73
C GLU A 160 5.44 5.34 -17.30
N HIS A 161 5.71 5.85 -16.09
CA HIS A 161 7.04 5.88 -15.51
C HIS A 161 7.61 4.46 -15.37
N LEU A 162 6.84 3.53 -14.77
CA LEU A 162 7.30 2.16 -14.58
C LEU A 162 7.54 1.42 -15.90
N ALA A 163 6.79 1.72 -16.98
CA ALA A 163 6.96 1.05 -18.28
C ALA A 163 8.37 1.21 -18.86
N GLN A 164 9.07 2.27 -18.45
CA GLN A 164 10.44 2.57 -18.89
C GLN A 164 11.50 1.85 -18.04
N SER A 165 11.13 1.37 -16.84
CA SER A 165 12.08 0.99 -15.79
C SER A 165 11.87 -0.43 -15.24
N VAL A 166 10.73 -1.08 -15.51
CA VAL A 166 10.44 -2.44 -15.00
C VAL A 166 10.26 -3.46 -16.12
N ASN A 167 10.49 -4.74 -15.79
CA ASN A 167 10.22 -5.84 -16.70
C ASN A 167 8.71 -5.98 -16.94
N THR A 168 8.26 -5.62 -18.14
CA THR A 168 6.85 -5.69 -18.57
C THR A 168 6.34 -7.11 -18.78
N GLU A 169 7.22 -8.12 -18.77
CA GLU A 169 6.84 -9.52 -18.92
C GLU A 169 6.38 -10.18 -17.63
N CYS A 170 6.58 -9.53 -16.48
CA CYS A 170 6.20 -10.11 -15.18
C CYS A 170 4.66 -10.18 -15.00
N MET A 171 4.20 -11.16 -14.24
CA MET A 171 2.76 -11.40 -14.02
C MET A 171 2.06 -10.18 -13.42
N ASN A 172 2.68 -9.49 -12.47
CA ASN A 172 2.11 -8.29 -11.84
C ASN A 172 1.87 -7.16 -12.86
N TRP A 173 2.78 -6.99 -13.83
CA TRP A 173 2.61 -6.02 -14.91
C TRP A 173 1.44 -6.38 -15.82
N LYS A 174 1.41 -7.64 -16.29
CA LYS A 174 0.37 -8.15 -17.18
C LYS A 174 -1.02 -8.09 -16.54
N LEU A 175 -1.13 -8.53 -15.28
CA LEU A 175 -2.37 -8.44 -14.52
C LEU A 175 -2.82 -6.99 -14.35
N SER A 176 -1.89 -6.09 -13.98
CA SER A 176 -2.21 -4.68 -13.85
C SER A 176 -2.74 -4.09 -15.16
N ASN A 177 -2.17 -4.44 -16.32
CA ASN A 177 -2.68 -3.97 -17.61
C ASN A 177 -4.12 -4.41 -17.86
N VAL A 178 -4.42 -5.69 -17.65
CA VAL A 178 -5.78 -6.21 -17.81
C VAL A 178 -6.76 -5.45 -16.93
N LEU A 179 -6.40 -5.20 -15.66
CA LEU A 179 -7.25 -4.49 -14.70
C LEU A 179 -7.46 -3.01 -15.07
N MET A 180 -6.47 -2.36 -15.66
CA MET A 180 -6.57 -0.96 -16.13
C MET A 180 -7.53 -0.80 -17.30
N ASP A 181 -7.64 -1.82 -18.14
CA ASP A 181 -8.51 -1.83 -19.33
C ASP A 181 -9.96 -2.23 -19.01
N VAL A 182 -10.23 -2.75 -17.81
CA VAL A 182 -11.59 -3.05 -17.36
C VAL A 182 -12.36 -1.74 -17.19
N ARG A 183 -13.26 -1.47 -18.14
CA ARG A 183 -14.20 -0.35 -18.04
C ARG A 183 -15.21 -0.65 -16.92
N PRO A 184 -15.42 0.25 -15.93
CA PRO A 184 -16.41 0.06 -14.88
C PRO A 184 -17.82 -0.24 -15.41
N THR A 185 -18.14 0.25 -16.61
CA THR A 185 -19.42 0.03 -17.31
C THR A 185 -19.65 -1.42 -17.73
N LEU A 186 -18.60 -2.24 -17.95
CA LEU A 186 -18.75 -3.66 -18.31
C LEU A 186 -19.25 -4.53 -17.14
N LEU A 187 -19.10 -4.04 -15.90
CA LEU A 187 -19.64 -4.70 -14.70
C LEU A 187 -21.16 -4.46 -14.51
N LEU A 188 -21.78 -3.58 -15.30
CA LEU A 188 -23.22 -3.31 -15.24
C LEU A 188 -24.07 -4.38 -15.95
N PHE A 189 -23.48 -5.21 -16.81
CA PHE A 189 -24.21 -6.24 -17.57
C PHE A 189 -24.35 -7.59 -16.84
N GLY A 190 -23.80 -7.72 -15.62
CA GLY A 190 -23.85 -8.96 -14.84
C GLY A 190 -25.05 -9.11 -13.88
N ARG A 191 -25.98 -8.14 -13.85
CA ARG A 191 -27.17 -8.19 -12.97
C ARG A 191 -28.46 -7.90 -13.75
N THR A 192 -28.77 -8.76 -14.71
CA THR A 192 -30.15 -8.89 -15.18
C THR A 192 -30.50 -10.37 -15.28
N ARG A 193 -31.62 -10.72 -14.64
CA ARG A 193 -32.29 -12.03 -14.53
C ARG A 193 -31.87 -12.86 -13.33
N GLU A 194 -32.56 -12.66 -12.20
CA GLU A 194 -33.55 -13.63 -11.72
C GLU A 194 -34.76 -12.83 -11.19
N LEU A 195 -35.92 -13.06 -11.81
CA LEU A 195 -37.26 -12.72 -11.30
C LEU A 195 -37.88 -14.04 -10.84
#